data_AF-A0A2P6V669-F1
#
_entry.id   AF-A0A2P6V669-F1
#
_cell.length_a   1.000
_cell.length_b   1.000
_cell.length_c   1.000
_cell.angle_alpha   90.00
_cell.angle_beta   90.00
_cell.angle_gamma   90.00
#
_symmetry.space_group_name_H-M   'P 1'
#
loop_
_entity.id
_entity.type
_entity.pdbx_description
1 polymer ?
#
loop_
_entity_poly.entity_id
_entity_poly.type
_entity_poly.pdbx_seq_one_letter_code
_entity_poly.pdbx_strand_id
1 'polypeptide(L)'
;MTASDFALLPEEAEVADPSLPLVVLLGWVGAERDGALLKYAQLLAQHGYPSVRSVQPTATAFSPFEAPRRRWTLALLAALEASGLWPRRRLVLYCFSNGGAFVVEQLLLLAEQDERYAHLPASVAGLVFDSAPAFTHPGALQRVLAETEPPGWRRTAMSAYYAAARVLLRGDRRAEHFWANMQRLHWGRPQLFLFSKDDHLCDGAKLSELVAAKRAAGQRVTARCWQRSGHVAHFRHHREEYTALLLGFLESAAAEPAAVAAAAARAANAAEPLPVGDVPLLDMLGFTLIIDDIVNHLGESAMGLLGGGGPQALWGAQLQRGQRAHVALAAGVGTDLPPGCAAQLQLYGVDTGALVRHQDGKSPRAWQLMELDGRRHEIWRTPFTPQLDPSLELLAELRAAAASVSGLVCAETFAAADAVVPPADLRAFMQQLDVFSPNEAEAASMLYGRSPGGAVPEAARREPRRLTEPFLEAGASLVLLRRGPLGVVVQSTTSAAAWRLPAFAGTRVVDPTGCGNAACGAFLGALAAGEGLTAAGAWACAASSLMAECRGSPQVAPGLLADEAARRQAAVVAAATRVS
;
A
#
# COMPACT_ATOMS: atom_id res chain seq x y z
N MET A 1 26.03 -14.46 -4.19
CA MET A 1 26.04 -13.37 -3.21
C MET A 1 26.15 -14.03 -1.86
N THR A 2 27.18 -13.70 -1.11
CA THR A 2 27.47 -14.29 0.21
C THR A 2 27.12 -13.28 1.28
N ALA A 3 26.88 -13.72 2.53
CA ALA A 3 26.62 -12.82 3.66
C ALA A 3 27.71 -11.74 3.86
N SER A 4 28.90 -11.90 3.25
CA SER A 4 29.99 -10.93 3.22
C SER A 4 29.80 -9.74 2.27
N ASP A 5 28.71 -9.67 1.49
CA ASP A 5 28.42 -8.54 0.60
C ASP A 5 27.81 -7.32 1.33
N PHE A 6 27.35 -7.50 2.58
CA PHE A 6 26.70 -6.48 3.40
C PHE A 6 27.22 -6.54 4.84
N ALA A 7 28.03 -5.57 5.24
CA ALA A 7 28.63 -5.54 6.58
C ALA A 7 27.87 -4.58 7.50
N LEU A 8 27.35 -5.11 8.61
CA LEU A 8 26.65 -4.36 9.65
C LEU A 8 27.66 -3.80 10.67
N LEU A 9 27.41 -2.59 11.19
CA LEU A 9 28.14 -2.04 12.32
C LEU A 9 27.18 -1.25 13.24
N PRO A 10 27.13 -1.53 14.55
CA PRO A 10 27.84 -2.59 15.27
C PRO A 10 27.36 -4.01 14.88
N GLU A 11 28.22 -5.03 15.04
CA GLU A 11 27.92 -6.42 14.63
C GLU A 11 26.74 -7.05 15.41
N GLU A 12 26.49 -6.56 16.63
CA GLU A 12 25.34 -6.91 17.46
C GLU A 12 24.35 -5.74 17.46
N ALA A 13 23.25 -5.85 16.71
CA ALA A 13 22.20 -4.81 16.66
C ALA A 13 21.31 -4.77 17.93
N GLU A 14 21.58 -5.61 18.94
CA GLU A 14 20.78 -5.75 20.17
C GLU A 14 20.90 -4.57 21.16
N VAL A 15 21.67 -3.52 20.85
CA VAL A 15 21.86 -2.37 21.77
C VAL A 15 21.54 -1.00 21.16
N ALA A 16 21.17 -0.90 19.88
CA ALA A 16 20.83 0.40 19.28
C ALA A 16 19.34 0.73 19.49
N ASP A 17 19.04 1.93 20.00
CA ASP A 17 17.66 2.44 20.16
C ASP A 17 16.83 2.14 18.90
N PRO A 18 15.74 1.35 19.01
CA PRO A 18 14.90 0.99 17.86
C PRO A 18 14.18 2.19 17.24
N SER A 19 14.14 3.34 17.94
CA SER A 19 13.63 4.60 17.41
C SER A 19 14.56 5.23 16.37
N LEU A 20 15.86 4.90 16.39
CA LEU A 20 16.85 5.46 15.47
C LEU A 20 16.83 4.72 14.12
N PRO A 21 16.90 5.47 13.00
CA PRO A 21 16.93 4.88 11.67
C PRO A 21 18.21 4.08 11.42
N LEU A 22 18.11 3.04 10.60
CA LEU A 22 19.24 2.31 10.05
C LEU A 22 19.84 3.10 8.88
N VAL A 23 21.14 3.38 8.92
CA VAL A 23 21.82 4.08 7.82
C VAL A 23 22.40 3.07 6.82
N VAL A 24 21.94 3.12 5.57
CA VAL A 24 22.47 2.26 4.51
C VAL A 24 23.51 3.05 3.72
N LEU A 25 24.80 2.74 3.95
CA LEU A 25 25.94 3.36 3.27
C LEU A 25 26.15 2.69 1.90
N LEU A 26 25.77 3.39 0.83
CA LEU A 26 25.83 2.96 -0.56
C LEU A 26 27.07 3.57 -1.24
N GLY A 27 28.17 2.81 -1.28
CA GLY A 27 29.47 3.27 -1.72
C GLY A 27 29.64 3.45 -3.23
N TRP A 28 30.74 4.10 -3.60
CA TRP A 28 31.11 4.37 -4.98
C TRP A 28 31.82 3.19 -5.63
N VAL A 29 31.87 3.20 -6.96
CA VAL A 29 32.52 2.15 -7.73
C VAL A 29 34.03 2.15 -7.48
N GLY A 30 34.60 0.98 -7.23
CA GLY A 30 36.03 0.83 -6.94
C GLY A 30 36.40 1.12 -5.47
N ALA A 31 35.44 1.47 -4.62
CA ALA A 31 35.69 1.55 -3.18
C ALA A 31 35.98 0.17 -2.60
N GLU A 32 37.11 0.00 -1.91
CA GLU A 32 37.37 -1.20 -1.13
C GLU A 32 36.40 -1.28 0.06
N ARG A 33 35.71 -2.42 0.17
CA ARG A 33 34.55 -2.62 1.06
C ARG A 33 34.82 -2.30 2.53
N ASP A 34 36.00 -2.65 3.04
CA ASP A 34 36.32 -2.57 4.47
C ASP A 34 37.06 -1.29 4.88
N GLY A 35 37.67 -0.55 3.94
CA GLY A 35 38.43 0.67 4.28
C GLY A 35 37.65 1.97 4.03
N ALA A 36 37.00 2.07 2.88
CA ALA A 36 36.51 3.35 2.36
C ALA A 36 35.26 3.87 3.10
N LEU A 37 34.32 2.97 3.42
CA LEU A 37 33.08 3.27 4.11
C LEU A 37 33.18 3.13 5.65
N LEU A 38 34.18 2.42 6.15
CA LEU A 38 34.32 2.12 7.59
C LEU A 38 34.41 3.37 8.45
N LYS A 39 35.14 4.40 8.00
CA LYS A 39 35.24 5.68 8.71
C LYS A 39 33.88 6.37 8.92
N TYR A 40 32.93 6.19 7.99
CA TYR A 40 31.57 6.72 8.12
C TYR A 40 30.74 5.85 9.06
N ALA A 41 30.84 4.53 8.92
CA ALA A 41 30.16 3.59 9.82
C ALA A 41 30.62 3.78 11.28
N GLN A 42 31.92 4.02 11.52
CA GLN A 42 32.47 4.33 12.84
C GLN A 42 31.94 5.66 13.39
N LEU A 43 31.87 6.71 12.56
CA LEU A 43 31.28 7.98 12.94
C LEU A 43 29.80 7.81 13.36
N LEU A 44 29.03 7.05 12.59
CA LEU A 44 27.63 6.77 12.88
C LEU A 44 27.45 5.96 14.18
N ALA A 45 28.27 4.91 14.36
CA ALA A 45 28.26 4.09 15.57
C ALA A 45 28.62 4.91 16.83
N GLN A 46 29.57 5.84 16.74
CA GLN A 46 29.91 6.77 17.83
C GLN A 46 28.73 7.65 18.27
N HIS A 47 27.73 7.84 17.40
CA HIS A 47 26.54 8.65 17.66
C HIS A 47 25.26 7.78 17.72
N GLY A 48 25.39 6.47 17.90
CA GLY A 48 24.27 5.55 18.13
C GLY A 48 23.49 5.11 16.89
N TYR A 49 23.90 5.50 15.68
CA TYR A 49 23.24 5.09 14.44
C TYR A 49 23.82 3.77 13.91
N PRO A 50 23.03 2.68 13.84
CA PRO A 50 23.47 1.45 13.20
C PRO A 50 23.59 1.67 11.69
N SER A 51 24.54 0.99 11.06
CA SER A 51 24.76 1.14 9.61
C SER A 51 25.10 -0.15 8.89
N VAL A 52 24.63 -0.27 7.65
CA VAL A 52 24.98 -1.36 6.72
C VAL A 52 25.77 -0.78 5.56
N ARG A 53 26.93 -1.36 5.26
CA ARG A 53 27.80 -0.96 4.14
C ARG A 53 27.52 -1.83 2.91
N SER A 54 27.30 -1.19 1.77
CA SER A 54 27.11 -1.85 0.47
C SER A 54 27.90 -1.14 -0.63
N VAL A 55 28.73 -1.89 -1.36
CA VAL A 55 29.47 -1.39 -2.53
C VAL A 55 29.14 -2.27 -3.73
N GLN A 56 28.47 -1.70 -4.72
CA GLN A 56 28.10 -2.39 -5.94
C GLN A 56 29.36 -2.70 -6.79
N PRO A 57 29.50 -3.91 -7.37
CA PRO A 57 30.59 -4.24 -8.28
C PRO A 57 30.62 -3.32 -9.50
N THR A 58 31.82 -2.96 -9.97
CA THR A 58 32.05 -2.12 -11.16
C THR A 58 31.28 -2.60 -12.39
N ALA A 59 31.31 -3.91 -12.67
CA ALA A 59 30.60 -4.50 -13.80
C ALA A 59 29.07 -4.34 -13.69
N THR A 60 28.52 -4.37 -12.47
CA THR A 60 27.10 -4.18 -12.21
C THR A 60 26.70 -2.72 -12.38
N ALA A 61 27.45 -1.79 -11.77
CA ALA A 61 27.20 -0.35 -11.84
C ALA A 61 27.26 0.15 -13.29
N PHE A 62 28.23 -0.30 -14.07
CA PHE A 62 28.41 0.11 -15.46
C PHE A 62 27.69 -0.78 -16.48
N SER A 63 26.95 -1.81 -16.06
CA SER A 63 26.19 -2.66 -16.97
C SER A 63 25.31 -1.83 -17.92
N PRO A 64 25.35 -2.08 -19.24
CA PRO A 64 24.43 -1.42 -20.16
C PRO A 64 22.97 -1.78 -19.89
N PHE A 65 22.72 -2.93 -19.27
CA PHE A 65 21.39 -3.42 -18.90
C PHE A 65 21.03 -3.07 -17.45
N GLU A 66 19.74 -2.88 -17.18
CA GLU A 66 19.20 -2.61 -15.83
C GLU A 66 19.29 -3.82 -14.89
N ALA A 67 19.04 -5.03 -15.41
CA ALA A 67 18.86 -6.24 -14.60
C ALA A 67 19.97 -6.50 -13.57
N PRO A 68 21.28 -6.32 -13.86
CA PRO A 68 22.32 -6.49 -12.84
C PRO A 68 22.19 -5.51 -11.65
N ARG A 69 21.85 -4.24 -11.92
CA ARG A 69 21.64 -3.24 -10.85
C ARG A 69 20.41 -3.56 -10.03
N ARG A 70 19.31 -3.96 -10.69
CA ARG A 70 18.09 -4.40 -10.02
C ARG A 70 18.35 -5.62 -9.13
N ARG A 71 19.08 -6.62 -9.63
CA ARG A 71 19.46 -7.82 -8.86
C ARG A 71 20.28 -7.48 -7.61
N TRP A 72 21.25 -6.55 -7.73
CA TRP A 72 22.03 -6.08 -6.58
C TRP A 72 21.14 -5.41 -5.52
N THR A 73 20.24 -4.55 -5.97
CA THR A 73 19.31 -3.81 -5.10
C THR A 73 18.34 -4.75 -4.38
N LEU A 74 17.77 -5.72 -5.09
CA LEU A 74 16.91 -6.75 -4.51
C LEU A 74 17.65 -7.59 -3.47
N ALA A 75 18.91 -7.94 -3.72
CA ALA A 75 19.71 -8.70 -2.77
C ALA A 75 20.10 -7.89 -1.52
N LEU A 76 20.31 -6.58 -1.66
CA LEU A 76 20.46 -5.67 -0.51
C LEU A 76 19.19 -5.69 0.34
N LEU A 77 18.01 -5.49 -0.27
CA LEU A 77 16.74 -5.53 0.46
C LEU A 77 16.52 -6.88 1.16
N ALA A 78 16.73 -7.99 0.44
CA ALA A 78 16.61 -9.33 1.00
C ALA A 78 17.57 -9.58 2.19
N ALA A 79 18.78 -9.03 2.14
CA ALA A 79 19.72 -9.11 3.27
C ALA A 79 19.23 -8.30 4.48
N LEU A 80 18.71 -7.10 4.26
CA LEU A 80 18.14 -6.26 5.33
C LEU A 80 16.88 -6.90 5.95
N GLU A 81 16.03 -7.55 5.15
CA GLU A 81 14.86 -8.33 5.60
C GLU A 81 15.28 -9.55 6.42
N ALA A 82 16.22 -10.35 5.90
CA ALA A 82 16.69 -11.57 6.56
C ALA A 82 17.36 -11.27 7.91
N SER A 83 18.03 -10.12 8.04
CA SER A 83 18.60 -9.64 9.30
C SER A 83 17.58 -8.97 10.24
N GLY A 84 16.30 -8.87 9.85
CA GLY A 84 15.25 -8.23 10.65
C GLY A 84 15.42 -6.72 10.83
N LEU A 85 16.35 -6.10 10.09
CA LEU A 85 16.68 -4.68 10.20
C LEU A 85 15.67 -3.81 9.43
N TRP A 86 15.09 -4.35 8.36
CA TRP A 86 14.04 -3.73 7.56
C TRP A 86 12.90 -4.74 7.34
N PRO A 87 11.61 -4.34 7.31
CA PRO A 87 11.08 -2.98 7.42
C PRO A 87 10.93 -2.43 8.85
N ARG A 88 11.39 -3.16 9.88
CA ARG A 88 11.24 -2.79 11.29
C ARG A 88 11.89 -1.44 11.64
N ARG A 89 13.06 -1.13 11.07
CA ARG A 89 13.69 0.19 11.19
C ARG A 89 13.53 0.98 9.90
N ARG A 90 13.28 2.28 10.03
CA ARG A 90 13.30 3.19 8.88
C ARG A 90 14.72 3.34 8.35
N LEU A 91 14.86 3.50 7.04
CA LEU A 91 16.15 3.59 6.37
C LEU A 91 16.55 5.04 6.13
N VAL A 92 17.81 5.40 6.40
CA VAL A 92 18.44 6.56 5.75
C VAL A 92 19.34 6.04 4.64
N LEU A 93 19.03 6.42 3.40
CA LEU A 93 19.83 6.02 2.23
C LEU A 93 20.98 7.01 2.06
N TYR A 94 22.19 6.58 2.38
CA TYR A 94 23.38 7.41 2.29
C TYR A 94 24.22 6.99 1.09
N CYS A 95 24.07 7.71 -0.01
CA CYS A 95 24.72 7.40 -1.28
C CYS A 95 25.94 8.27 -1.57
N PHE A 96 27.00 7.60 -1.99
CA PHE A 96 28.27 8.19 -2.41
C PHE A 96 28.46 7.99 -3.91
N SER A 97 28.69 9.10 -4.64
CA SER A 97 28.83 9.10 -6.09
C SER A 97 27.62 8.47 -6.83
N ASN A 98 27.73 8.33 -8.14
CA ASN A 98 26.72 7.61 -8.93
C ASN A 98 26.67 6.12 -8.61
N GLY A 99 27.74 5.52 -8.08
CA GLY A 99 27.73 4.11 -7.64
C GLY A 99 26.62 3.84 -6.64
N GLY A 100 26.51 4.68 -5.60
CA GLY A 100 25.41 4.60 -4.63
C GLY A 100 24.08 5.10 -5.18
N ALA A 101 24.09 6.20 -5.94
CA ALA A 101 22.86 6.77 -6.49
C ALA A 101 22.16 5.85 -7.51
N PHE A 102 22.90 4.97 -8.20
CA PHE A 102 22.30 3.93 -9.04
C PHE A 102 21.48 2.93 -8.23
N VAL A 103 21.88 2.61 -7.00
CA VAL A 103 21.06 1.77 -6.12
C VAL A 103 19.78 2.51 -5.72
N VAL A 104 19.90 3.80 -5.37
CA VAL A 104 18.73 4.65 -5.08
C VAL A 104 17.77 4.76 -6.27
N GLU A 105 18.28 4.89 -7.49
CA GLU A 105 17.47 4.83 -8.72
C GLU A 105 16.70 3.50 -8.79
N GLN A 106 17.35 2.37 -8.57
CA GLN A 106 16.67 1.08 -8.62
C GLN A 106 15.63 0.94 -7.50
N LEU A 107 15.87 1.51 -6.31
CA LEU A 107 14.88 1.55 -5.23
C LEU A 107 13.65 2.39 -5.64
N LEU A 108 13.85 3.52 -6.34
CA LEU A 108 12.77 4.31 -6.94
C LEU A 108 11.98 3.50 -7.97
N LEU A 109 12.66 2.85 -8.91
CA LEU A 109 12.00 2.05 -9.93
C LEU A 109 11.26 0.85 -9.33
N LEU A 110 11.83 0.19 -8.31
CA LEU A 110 11.14 -0.88 -7.58
C LEU A 110 9.89 -0.35 -6.88
N ALA A 111 9.98 0.79 -6.19
CA ALA A 111 8.82 1.37 -5.50
C ALA A 111 7.67 1.74 -6.45
N GLU A 112 7.97 2.04 -7.72
CA GLU A 112 6.97 2.47 -8.70
C GLU A 112 6.47 1.36 -9.63
N GLN A 113 7.30 0.36 -9.88
CA GLN A 113 7.06 -0.67 -10.89
C GLN A 113 6.82 -2.06 -10.29
N ASP A 114 7.06 -2.23 -8.99
CA ASP A 114 6.99 -3.51 -8.30
C ASP A 114 6.24 -3.34 -6.98
N GLU A 115 4.96 -3.73 -6.96
CA GLU A 115 4.05 -3.51 -5.83
C GLU A 115 4.59 -4.07 -4.51
N ARG A 116 5.42 -5.12 -4.56
CA ARG A 116 6.12 -5.68 -3.38
C ARG A 116 6.94 -4.63 -2.64
N TYR A 117 7.47 -3.64 -3.35
CA TYR A 117 8.33 -2.57 -2.82
C TYR A 117 7.63 -1.20 -2.81
N ALA A 118 6.31 -1.12 -3.06
CA ALA A 118 5.58 0.15 -3.04
C ALA A 118 5.59 0.86 -1.67
N HIS A 119 5.80 0.10 -0.58
CA HIS A 119 5.94 0.62 0.78
C HIS A 119 7.33 1.23 1.08
N LEU A 120 8.29 1.08 0.16
CA LEU A 120 9.67 1.51 0.35
C LEU A 120 9.80 3.02 0.66
N PRO A 121 9.08 3.95 -0.01
CA PRO A 121 9.11 5.38 0.35
C PRO A 121 8.65 5.65 1.79
N ALA A 122 7.68 4.88 2.29
CA ALA A 122 7.17 5.00 3.65
C ALA A 122 8.22 4.54 4.68
N SER A 123 9.00 3.51 4.33
CA SER A 123 10.08 2.97 5.17
C SER A 123 11.38 3.79 5.17
N VAL A 124 11.49 4.83 4.32
CA VAL A 124 12.68 5.69 4.26
C VAL A 124 12.48 6.95 5.12
N ALA A 125 13.48 7.28 5.95
CA ALA A 125 13.51 8.46 6.79
C ALA A 125 14.16 9.68 6.10
N GLY A 126 15.09 9.44 5.19
CA GLY A 126 15.77 10.51 4.47
C GLY A 126 16.81 9.97 3.49
N LEU A 127 17.30 10.85 2.63
CA LEU A 127 18.35 10.54 1.66
C LEU A 127 19.52 11.51 1.81
N VAL A 128 20.74 10.98 1.82
CA VAL A 128 21.98 11.76 1.79
C VAL A 128 22.71 11.45 0.49
N PHE A 129 23.03 12.49 -0.27
CA PHE A 129 23.81 12.43 -1.49
C PHE A 129 25.16 13.11 -1.27
N ASP A 130 26.24 12.32 -1.29
CA ASP A 130 27.63 12.80 -1.25
C ASP A 130 28.24 12.65 -2.65
N SER A 131 28.58 13.78 -3.27
CA SER A 131 29.13 13.84 -4.63
C SER A 131 28.21 13.20 -5.68
N ALA A 132 26.89 13.31 -5.49
CA ALA A 132 25.86 12.64 -6.27
C ALA A 132 24.54 13.44 -6.32
N PRO A 133 23.64 13.13 -7.27
CA PRO A 133 23.91 12.43 -8.53
C PRO A 133 24.80 13.28 -9.44
N ALA A 134 25.77 12.65 -10.11
CA ALA A 134 26.62 13.31 -11.09
C ALA A 134 25.97 13.27 -12.48
N PHE A 135 25.79 14.45 -13.09
CA PHE A 135 25.35 14.56 -14.47
C PHE A 135 26.43 13.96 -15.39
N THR A 136 26.03 13.11 -16.34
CA THR A 136 26.97 12.37 -17.19
C THR A 136 27.23 13.14 -18.48
N HIS A 137 28.47 13.62 -18.65
CA HIS A 137 28.93 14.30 -19.86
C HIS A 137 29.72 13.35 -20.79
N PRO A 138 29.88 13.68 -22.08
CA PRO A 138 30.82 12.96 -22.95
C PRO A 138 32.21 12.88 -22.32
N GLY A 139 32.76 11.67 -22.17
CA GLY A 139 34.06 11.45 -21.52
C GLY A 139 34.00 11.12 -20.02
N ALA A 140 32.85 11.24 -19.35
CA ALA A 140 32.71 10.96 -17.92
C ALA A 140 33.09 9.52 -17.57
N LEU A 141 32.66 8.54 -18.38
CA LEU A 141 33.03 7.15 -18.19
C LEU A 141 34.55 6.92 -18.28
N GLN A 142 35.22 7.56 -19.23
CA GLN A 142 36.67 7.45 -19.40
C GLN A 142 37.43 8.02 -18.20
N ARG A 143 36.92 9.09 -17.57
CA ARG A 143 37.47 9.63 -16.32
C ARG A 143 37.27 8.67 -15.15
N VAL A 144 36.06 8.12 -14.99
CA VAL A 144 35.82 7.14 -13.91
C VAL A 144 36.66 5.87 -14.10
N LEU A 145 36.80 5.37 -15.32
CA LEU A 145 37.71 4.25 -15.61
C LEU A 145 39.18 4.62 -15.38
N ALA A 146 39.55 5.90 -15.52
CA ALA A 146 40.90 6.36 -15.23
C ALA A 146 41.24 6.33 -13.74
N GLU A 147 40.24 6.55 -12.90
CA GLU A 147 40.38 6.59 -11.44
C GLU A 147 40.16 5.22 -10.80
N THR A 148 39.38 4.35 -11.44
CA THR A 148 39.07 3.01 -10.89
C THR A 148 39.97 1.90 -11.44
N GLU A 149 40.60 2.08 -12.60
CA GLU A 149 41.41 1.04 -13.26
C GLU A 149 42.82 1.55 -13.65
N PRO A 150 43.89 0.81 -13.29
CA PRO A 150 45.23 1.18 -13.69
C PRO A 150 45.41 1.13 -15.22
N PRO A 151 46.38 1.88 -15.79
CA PRO A 151 46.71 1.79 -17.21
C PRO A 151 47.08 0.35 -17.59
N GLY A 152 46.39 -0.22 -18.58
CA GLY A 152 46.64 -1.60 -19.02
C GLY A 152 45.54 -2.16 -19.92
N TRP A 153 45.73 -3.40 -20.40
CA TRP A 153 44.83 -4.04 -21.35
C TRP A 153 43.39 -4.16 -20.83
N ARG A 154 43.21 -4.34 -19.51
CA ARG A 154 41.89 -4.42 -18.86
C ARG A 154 41.11 -3.10 -19.00
N ARG A 155 41.75 -1.96 -18.70
CA ARG A 155 41.14 -0.63 -18.86
C ARG A 155 40.82 -0.33 -20.33
N THR A 156 41.71 -0.71 -21.24
CA THR A 156 41.48 -0.56 -22.69
C THR A 156 40.31 -1.41 -23.15
N ALA A 157 40.24 -2.67 -22.74
CA ALA A 157 39.14 -3.59 -23.07
C ALA A 157 37.80 -3.10 -22.51
N MET A 158 37.76 -2.64 -21.25
CA MET A 158 36.56 -2.05 -20.65
C MET A 158 36.12 -0.79 -21.38
N SER A 159 37.06 0.10 -21.72
CA SER A 159 36.77 1.33 -22.48
C SER A 159 36.18 1.00 -23.86
N ALA A 160 36.77 0.03 -24.57
CA ALA A 160 36.27 -0.43 -25.86
C ALA A 160 34.90 -1.10 -25.75
N TYR A 161 34.68 -1.95 -24.75
CA TYR A 161 33.40 -2.61 -24.48
C TYR A 161 32.28 -1.59 -24.28
N TYR A 162 32.48 -0.59 -23.42
CA TYR A 162 31.45 0.40 -23.16
C TYR A 162 31.21 1.35 -24.34
N ALA A 163 32.26 1.71 -25.08
CA ALA A 163 32.11 2.47 -26.32
C ALA A 163 31.27 1.70 -27.35
N ALA A 164 31.55 0.40 -27.54
CA ALA A 164 30.78 -0.47 -28.42
C ALA A 164 29.33 -0.64 -27.95
N ALA A 165 29.09 -0.85 -26.65
CA ALA A 165 27.76 -0.97 -26.08
C ALA A 165 26.91 0.30 -26.31
N ARG A 166 27.51 1.50 -26.16
CA ARG A 166 26.84 2.78 -26.43
C ARG A 166 26.40 2.93 -27.88
N VAL A 167 27.23 2.48 -28.83
CA VAL A 167 26.91 2.51 -30.26
C VAL A 167 25.81 1.50 -30.59
N LEU A 168 25.96 0.25 -30.13
CA LEU A 168 25.02 -0.84 -30.39
C LEU A 168 23.62 -0.57 -29.80
N LEU A 169 23.55 0.09 -28.64
CA LEU A 169 22.29 0.41 -27.96
C LEU A 169 21.70 1.78 -28.34
N ARG A 170 22.20 2.39 -29.43
CA ARG A 170 21.70 3.65 -30.01
C ARG A 170 21.68 4.83 -29.02
N GLY A 171 22.80 5.06 -28.34
CA GLY A 171 23.04 6.28 -27.55
C GLY A 171 22.94 6.10 -26.04
N ASP A 172 23.15 7.19 -25.29
CA ASP A 172 23.28 7.20 -23.83
C ASP A 172 21.96 7.57 -23.14
N ARG A 173 20.83 7.03 -23.64
CA ARG A 173 19.49 7.25 -23.05
C ARG A 173 19.45 6.94 -21.55
N ARG A 174 20.35 6.07 -21.09
CA ARG A 174 20.52 5.74 -19.67
C ARG A 174 20.89 6.96 -18.81
N ALA A 175 21.85 7.77 -19.25
CA ALA A 175 22.27 8.96 -18.52
C ALA A 175 21.12 9.95 -18.33
N GLU A 176 20.33 10.15 -19.39
CA GLU A 176 19.14 11.00 -19.39
C GLU A 176 18.04 10.45 -18.47
N HIS A 177 17.71 9.15 -18.58
CA HIS A 177 16.73 8.51 -17.70
C HIS A 177 17.16 8.55 -16.23
N PHE A 178 18.44 8.27 -15.94
CA PHE A 178 18.98 8.36 -14.58
C PHE A 178 18.83 9.77 -14.02
N TRP A 179 19.20 10.79 -14.78
CA TRP A 179 19.05 12.18 -14.35
C TRP A 179 17.58 12.55 -14.12
N ALA A 180 16.68 12.18 -15.03
CA ALA A 180 15.24 12.40 -14.88
C ALA A 180 14.66 11.68 -13.64
N ASN A 181 15.10 10.46 -13.38
CA ASN A 181 14.75 9.68 -12.19
C ASN A 181 15.22 10.38 -10.91
N MET A 182 16.43 10.91 -10.90
CA MET A 182 16.94 11.67 -9.75
C MET A 182 16.22 13.00 -9.58
N GLN A 183 15.81 13.68 -10.66
CA GLN A 183 15.00 14.90 -10.59
C GLN A 183 13.64 14.65 -9.93
N ARG A 184 12.92 13.60 -10.35
CA ARG A 184 11.58 13.26 -9.82
C ARG A 184 11.58 12.51 -8.48
N LEU A 185 12.74 12.11 -7.96
CA LEU A 185 12.84 11.48 -6.64
C LEU A 185 12.49 12.47 -5.52
N HIS A 186 11.27 12.36 -5.00
CA HIS A 186 10.74 13.22 -3.95
C HIS A 186 10.42 12.46 -2.66
N TRP A 187 9.60 11.40 -2.76
CA TRP A 187 9.11 10.55 -1.65
C TRP A 187 8.57 11.28 -0.41
N GLY A 188 8.41 12.61 -0.46
CA GLY A 188 8.12 13.45 0.71
C GLY A 188 9.19 13.40 1.82
N ARG A 189 10.40 12.88 1.54
CA ARG A 189 11.46 12.67 2.57
C ARG A 189 12.58 13.71 2.48
N PRO A 190 13.13 14.18 3.62
CA PRO A 190 14.22 15.16 3.59
C PRO A 190 15.44 14.63 2.82
N GLN A 191 16.10 15.52 2.08
CA GLN A 191 17.31 15.21 1.30
C GLN A 191 18.46 16.13 1.69
N LEU A 192 19.66 15.56 1.89
CA LEU A 192 20.90 16.30 2.10
C LEU A 192 21.83 16.11 0.91
N PHE A 193 22.29 17.20 0.29
CA PHE A 193 23.28 17.17 -0.78
C PHE A 193 24.60 17.78 -0.31
N LEU A 194 25.69 17.03 -0.42
CA LEU A 194 27.06 17.43 -0.07
C LEU A 194 27.91 17.34 -1.34
N PHE A 195 28.41 18.47 -1.83
CA PHE A 195 29.16 18.53 -3.09
C PHE A 195 30.15 19.70 -3.14
N SER A 196 30.98 19.75 -4.17
CA SER A 196 31.99 20.80 -4.38
C SER A 196 31.93 21.37 -5.79
N LYS A 197 32.42 22.60 -5.98
CA LYS A 197 32.62 23.19 -7.31
C LYS A 197 33.84 22.64 -8.06
N ASP A 198 34.84 22.13 -7.35
CA ASP A 198 36.07 21.58 -7.94
C ASP A 198 36.04 20.05 -8.09
N ASP A 199 34.90 19.41 -7.84
CA ASP A 199 34.70 18.00 -8.12
C ASP A 199 34.70 17.78 -9.65
N HIS A 200 35.73 17.11 -10.16
CA HIS A 200 35.92 16.89 -11.59
C HIS A 200 35.08 15.74 -12.17
N LEU A 201 34.40 14.98 -11.30
CA LEU A 201 33.48 13.90 -11.65
C LEU A 201 32.01 14.29 -11.46
N CYS A 202 31.70 15.17 -10.49
CA CYS A 202 30.36 15.65 -10.21
C CYS A 202 30.24 17.17 -10.48
N ASP A 203 29.47 17.54 -11.50
CA ASP A 203 29.26 18.95 -11.83
C ASP A 203 28.43 19.66 -10.73
N GLY A 204 29.13 20.48 -9.93
CA GLY A 204 28.52 21.25 -8.84
C GLY A 204 27.51 22.31 -9.31
N ALA A 205 27.61 22.83 -10.53
CA ALA A 205 26.62 23.75 -11.08
C ALA A 205 25.33 22.99 -11.40
N LYS A 206 25.42 21.81 -12.02
CA LYS A 206 24.26 20.94 -12.28
C LYS A 206 23.59 20.46 -10.99
N LEU A 207 24.36 20.15 -9.95
CA LEU A 207 23.79 19.83 -8.64
C LEU A 207 23.08 21.03 -8.00
N SER A 208 23.63 22.23 -8.16
CA SER A 208 22.97 23.45 -7.67
C SER A 208 21.64 23.70 -8.40
N GLU A 209 21.59 23.48 -9.71
CA GLU A 209 20.34 23.52 -10.50
C GLU A 209 19.33 22.47 -10.02
N LEU A 210 19.77 21.23 -9.78
CA LEU A 210 18.92 20.15 -9.27
C LEU A 210 18.33 20.49 -7.89
N VAL A 211 19.17 20.98 -6.97
CA VAL A 211 18.75 21.40 -5.63
C VAL A 211 17.73 22.53 -5.72
N ALA A 212 17.97 23.54 -6.57
CA ALA A 212 17.04 24.64 -6.77
C ALA A 212 15.69 24.15 -7.32
N ALA A 213 15.71 23.28 -8.34
CA ALA A 213 14.51 22.70 -8.92
C ALA A 213 13.71 21.88 -7.89
N LYS A 214 14.38 21.06 -7.07
CA LYS A 214 13.73 20.27 -6.02
C LYS A 214 13.09 21.18 -4.96
N ARG A 215 13.79 22.23 -4.52
CA ARG A 215 13.23 23.21 -3.57
C ARG A 215 12.01 23.93 -4.14
N ALA A 216 12.06 24.33 -5.41
CA ALA A 216 10.95 24.95 -6.10
C ALA A 216 9.73 24.02 -6.20
N ALA A 217 9.95 22.71 -6.32
CA ALA A 217 8.92 21.67 -6.28
C ALA A 217 8.43 21.31 -4.86
N GLY A 218 8.79 22.09 -3.83
CA GLY A 218 8.36 21.86 -2.44
C GLY A 218 9.13 20.75 -1.71
N GLN A 219 10.21 20.22 -2.28
CA GLN A 219 11.05 19.22 -1.62
C GLN A 219 11.87 19.86 -0.48
N ARG A 220 11.90 19.18 0.67
CA ARG A 220 12.80 19.51 1.77
C ARG A 220 14.24 19.13 1.43
N VAL A 221 15.04 20.11 1.02
CA VAL A 221 16.43 19.91 0.61
C VAL A 221 17.38 20.81 1.37
N THR A 222 18.26 20.18 2.15
CA THR A 222 19.47 20.80 2.71
C THR A 222 20.62 20.54 1.75
N ALA A 223 21.45 21.56 1.48
CA ALA A 223 22.55 21.40 0.53
C ALA A 223 23.76 22.23 0.97
N ARG A 224 24.94 21.63 0.85
CA ARG A 224 26.23 22.28 1.08
C ARG A 224 27.12 22.10 -0.15
N CYS A 225 27.52 23.23 -0.73
CA CYS A 225 28.47 23.32 -1.83
C CYS A 225 29.77 23.96 -1.35
N TRP A 226 30.87 23.21 -1.28
CA TRP A 226 32.19 23.75 -0.98
C TRP A 226 32.86 24.32 -2.24
N GLN A 227 33.80 25.25 -2.06
CA GLN A 227 34.63 25.73 -3.18
C GLN A 227 35.64 24.67 -3.62
N ARG A 228 36.25 23.98 -2.63
CA ARG A 228 37.29 22.99 -2.86
C ARG A 228 37.14 21.76 -1.98
N SER A 229 36.93 20.63 -2.63
CA SER A 229 37.00 19.28 -2.10
C SER A 229 36.78 18.30 -3.25
N GLY A 230 37.77 17.45 -3.52
CA GLY A 230 37.65 16.38 -4.51
C GLY A 230 36.49 15.43 -4.26
N HIS A 231 36.17 14.64 -5.29
CA HIS A 231 35.08 13.67 -5.32
C HIS A 231 35.09 12.74 -4.10
N VAL A 232 33.99 12.69 -3.35
CA VAL A 232 33.79 11.87 -2.13
C VAL A 232 34.83 12.15 -1.03
N ALA A 233 35.55 13.26 -1.12
CA ALA A 233 36.58 13.66 -0.14
C ALA A 233 36.06 14.68 0.89
N HIS A 234 34.77 15.06 0.84
CA HIS A 234 34.18 16.11 1.67
C HIS A 234 34.38 15.87 3.16
N PHE A 235 34.15 14.64 3.63
CA PHE A 235 34.38 14.28 5.03
C PHE A 235 35.84 14.42 5.46
N ARG A 236 36.79 14.17 4.54
CA ARG A 236 38.22 14.31 4.82
C ARG A 236 38.63 15.79 4.91
N HIS A 237 38.13 16.62 4.00
CA HIS A 237 38.53 18.02 3.91
C HIS A 237 37.78 18.95 4.86
N HIS A 238 36.53 18.63 5.19
CA HIS A 238 35.61 19.49 5.94
C HIS A 238 34.97 18.74 7.12
N ARG A 239 35.78 17.97 7.86
CA ARG A 239 35.32 16.97 8.84
C ARG A 239 34.26 17.51 9.82
N GLU A 240 34.53 18.62 10.49
CA GLU A 240 33.65 19.18 11.52
C GLU A 240 32.30 19.62 10.93
N GLU A 241 32.34 20.44 9.87
CA GLU A 241 31.13 20.93 9.19
C GLU A 241 30.33 19.77 8.58
N TYR A 242 31.01 18.82 7.93
CA TYR A 242 30.40 17.63 7.36
C TYR A 242 29.69 16.79 8.42
N THR A 243 30.35 16.53 9.55
CA THR A 243 29.77 15.76 10.66
C THR A 243 28.57 16.49 11.24
N ALA A 244 28.63 17.80 11.47
CA ALA A 244 27.51 18.57 11.98
C ALA A 244 26.29 18.53 11.04
N LEU A 245 26.51 18.70 9.73
CA LEU A 245 25.45 18.61 8.72
C LEU A 245 24.81 17.23 8.66
N LEU A 246 25.63 16.17 8.70
CA LEU A 246 25.17 14.79 8.67
C LEU A 246 24.36 14.44 9.92
N LEU A 247 24.89 14.70 11.11
CA LEU A 247 24.22 14.36 12.37
C LEU A 247 22.93 15.17 12.54
N GLY A 248 22.94 16.47 12.27
CA GLY A 248 21.73 17.29 12.32
C GLY A 248 20.66 16.83 11.33
N PHE A 249 21.06 16.33 10.16
CA PHE A 249 20.12 15.69 9.22
C PHE A 249 19.53 14.39 9.78
N LEU A 250 20.36 13.52 10.37
CA LEU A 250 19.91 12.25 10.95
C LEU A 250 18.97 12.46 12.14
N GLU A 251 19.27 13.44 13.00
CA GLU A 251 18.40 13.86 14.10
C GLU A 251 17.05 14.35 13.58
N SER A 252 17.05 15.22 12.55
CA SER A 252 15.80 15.70 11.92
C SER A 252 14.99 14.56 11.29
N ALA A 253 15.65 13.62 10.61
CA ALA A 253 15.02 12.47 9.98
C ALA A 253 14.43 11.48 11.01
N ALA A 254 15.08 11.35 12.18
CA ALA A 254 14.60 10.56 13.31
C ALA A 254 13.44 11.25 14.06
N ALA A 255 13.45 12.58 14.17
CA ALA A 255 12.45 13.36 14.90
C ALA A 255 11.12 13.55 14.13
N GLU A 256 11.09 13.41 12.80
CA GLU A 256 9.87 13.52 11.99
C GLU A 256 8.68 12.68 12.47
N PRO A 257 8.82 11.37 12.75
CA PRO A 257 7.71 10.58 13.29
C PRO A 257 7.25 11.09 14.66
N ALA A 258 8.15 11.58 15.51
CA ALA A 258 7.80 12.14 16.82
C ALA A 258 7.10 13.51 16.70
N ALA A 259 7.51 14.36 15.74
CA ALA A 259 6.91 15.67 15.51
C ALA A 259 5.57 15.60 14.75
N VAL A 260 5.42 14.66 13.81
CA VAL A 260 4.14 14.39 13.14
C VAL A 260 3.16 13.71 14.10
N ALA A 261 3.63 12.79 14.96
CA ALA A 261 2.83 12.24 16.06
C ALA A 261 2.48 13.30 17.12
N ALA A 262 3.40 14.22 17.46
CA ALA A 262 3.14 15.31 18.40
C ALA A 262 2.28 16.44 17.80
N ALA A 263 2.34 16.68 16.49
CA ALA A 263 1.45 17.62 15.78
C ALA A 263 0.06 17.02 15.60
N ALA A 264 -0.05 15.71 15.32
CA ALA A 264 -1.31 14.97 15.39
C ALA A 264 -1.88 14.96 16.81
N ALA A 265 -1.03 14.81 17.84
CA ALA A 265 -1.43 14.92 19.24
C ALA A 265 -1.81 16.36 19.64
N ARG A 266 -1.18 17.40 19.08
CA ARG A 266 -1.58 18.81 19.30
C ARG A 266 -2.86 19.21 18.59
N ALA A 267 -3.13 18.62 17.41
CA ALA A 267 -4.42 18.73 16.73
C ALA A 267 -5.53 17.94 17.47
N ALA A 268 -5.17 16.85 18.16
CA ALA A 268 -6.07 16.12 19.06
C ALA A 268 -6.27 16.81 20.43
N ASN A 269 -5.26 17.52 20.95
CA ASN A 269 -5.27 18.20 22.26
C ASN A 269 -5.98 19.57 22.26
N ALA A 270 -6.76 19.90 21.23
CA ALA A 270 -7.74 20.99 21.29
C ALA A 270 -9.08 20.53 21.91
N ALA A 271 -9.20 19.27 22.31
CA ALA A 271 -10.27 18.76 23.16
C ALA A 271 -9.66 18.27 24.48
N GLU A 272 -10.18 18.76 25.62
CA GLU A 272 -9.73 18.35 26.95
C GLU A 272 -9.83 16.83 27.14
N PRO A 273 -8.81 16.17 27.75
CA PRO A 273 -8.91 14.78 28.14
C PRO A 273 -9.57 14.66 29.52
N LEU A 274 -10.63 13.85 29.62
CA LEU A 274 -11.10 13.26 30.87
C LEU A 274 -10.23 12.02 31.22
N PRO A 275 -10.13 11.65 32.51
CA PRO A 275 -9.07 10.79 33.01
C PRO A 275 -9.26 9.30 32.67
N VAL A 276 -8.10 8.64 32.53
CA VAL A 276 -7.79 7.20 32.44
C VAL A 276 -8.94 6.22 32.76
N GLY A 277 -9.33 5.47 31.73
CA GLY A 277 -10.10 4.23 31.78
C GLY A 277 -10.60 3.85 30.37
N ASP A 278 -10.52 2.57 30.01
CA ASP A 278 -11.13 1.90 28.85
C ASP A 278 -10.32 1.76 27.53
N VAL A 279 -10.23 0.50 27.12
CA VAL A 279 -9.65 -0.05 25.87
C VAL A 279 -10.33 0.60 24.65
N PRO A 280 -9.63 0.94 23.55
CA PRO A 280 -10.28 1.54 22.38
C PRO A 280 -11.40 0.64 21.85
N LEU A 281 -12.62 1.17 21.80
CA LEU A 281 -13.80 0.50 21.26
C LEU A 281 -13.52 0.11 19.79
N LEU A 282 -13.79 -1.14 19.41
CA LEU A 282 -13.69 -1.61 18.03
C LEU A 282 -14.82 -0.96 17.19
N ASP A 283 -14.47 -0.24 16.12
CA ASP A 283 -15.46 0.43 15.25
C ASP A 283 -16.15 -0.56 14.30
N MET A 284 -15.41 -1.55 13.79
CA MET A 284 -15.96 -2.56 12.88
C MET A 284 -15.21 -3.89 12.96
N LEU A 285 -15.98 -4.99 13.01
CA LEU A 285 -15.48 -6.35 12.88
C LEU A 285 -15.92 -6.95 11.54
N GLY A 286 -14.96 -7.31 10.71
CA GLY A 286 -15.19 -8.06 9.49
C GLY A 286 -15.11 -9.57 9.74
N PHE A 287 -15.85 -10.34 8.94
CA PHE A 287 -15.81 -11.79 8.97
C PHE A 287 -15.48 -12.36 7.60
N THR A 288 -14.91 -13.56 7.59
CA THR A 288 -14.50 -14.31 6.39
C THR A 288 -13.28 -13.72 5.68
N LEU A 289 -12.39 -14.59 5.23
CA LEU A 289 -11.27 -14.30 4.36
C LEU A 289 -11.16 -15.38 3.30
N ILE A 290 -11.00 -14.98 2.04
CA ILE A 290 -10.76 -15.90 0.94
C ILE A 290 -9.52 -15.42 0.19
N ILE A 291 -8.74 -16.35 -0.32
CA ILE A 291 -7.69 -16.06 -1.29
C ILE A 291 -8.28 -16.25 -2.69
N ASP A 292 -8.36 -15.17 -3.45
CA ASP A 292 -8.94 -15.18 -4.78
C ASP A 292 -7.88 -15.44 -5.85
N ASP A 293 -8.21 -16.37 -6.75
CA ASP A 293 -7.49 -16.62 -7.99
C ASP A 293 -8.39 -16.19 -9.16
N ILE A 294 -8.18 -14.96 -9.64
CA ILE A 294 -9.05 -14.32 -10.63
C ILE A 294 -8.59 -14.67 -12.04
N VAL A 295 -9.51 -15.12 -12.89
CA VAL A 295 -9.28 -15.36 -14.33
C VAL A 295 -10.40 -14.69 -15.11
N ASN A 296 -10.06 -13.86 -16.09
CA ASN A 296 -11.06 -13.17 -16.91
C ASN A 296 -11.30 -13.85 -18.27
N HIS A 297 -12.34 -13.40 -18.97
CA HIS A 297 -12.75 -13.90 -20.28
C HIS A 297 -11.70 -13.73 -21.37
N LEU A 298 -10.67 -12.90 -21.15
CA LEU A 298 -9.52 -12.73 -22.04
C LEU A 298 -8.40 -13.75 -21.75
N GLY A 299 -8.57 -14.59 -20.73
CA GLY A 299 -7.58 -15.56 -20.28
C GLY A 299 -6.49 -14.97 -19.38
N GLU A 300 -6.61 -13.70 -18.98
CA GLU A 300 -5.67 -13.07 -18.05
C GLU A 300 -5.95 -13.52 -16.62
N SER A 301 -4.90 -13.77 -15.85
CA SER A 301 -5.01 -14.33 -14.52
C SER A 301 -4.25 -13.49 -13.47
N ALA A 302 -4.80 -13.41 -12.26
CA ALA A 302 -4.15 -12.84 -11.09
C ALA A 302 -4.43 -13.72 -9.88
N MET A 303 -3.39 -14.35 -9.35
CA MET A 303 -3.48 -15.45 -8.39
C MET A 303 -3.08 -15.00 -6.99
N GLY A 304 -3.71 -15.58 -5.98
CA GLY A 304 -3.32 -15.37 -4.58
C GLY A 304 -3.68 -13.99 -4.02
N LEU A 305 -4.74 -13.37 -4.54
CA LEU A 305 -5.18 -12.04 -4.13
C LEU A 305 -5.99 -12.10 -2.83
N LEU A 306 -5.93 -11.03 -2.03
CA LEU A 306 -6.78 -10.89 -0.84
C LEU A 306 -8.24 -10.66 -1.26
N GLY A 307 -9.10 -11.56 -0.79
CA GLY A 307 -10.54 -11.53 -1.04
C GLY A 307 -11.35 -11.95 0.18
N GLY A 308 -12.63 -12.23 -0.05
CA GLY A 308 -13.62 -12.47 1.01
C GLY A 308 -14.29 -11.19 1.51
N GLY A 309 -15.45 -11.39 2.15
CA GLY A 309 -16.32 -10.29 2.59
C GLY A 309 -15.64 -9.34 3.57
N GLY A 310 -14.97 -9.89 4.57
CA GLY A 310 -14.33 -9.14 5.65
C GLY A 310 -13.30 -8.13 5.14
N PRO A 311 -12.22 -8.55 4.47
CA PRO A 311 -11.20 -7.63 4.00
C PRO A 311 -11.73 -6.49 3.13
N GLN A 312 -12.68 -6.78 2.24
CA GLN A 312 -13.24 -5.80 1.30
C GLN A 312 -14.21 -4.83 1.99
N ALA A 313 -15.00 -5.31 2.95
CA ALA A 313 -15.85 -4.45 3.78
C ALA A 313 -15.01 -3.54 4.69
N LEU A 314 -13.98 -4.08 5.36
CA LEU A 314 -13.10 -3.27 6.21
C LEU A 314 -12.35 -2.21 5.39
N TRP A 315 -11.96 -2.52 4.16
CA TRP A 315 -11.41 -1.53 3.22
C TRP A 315 -12.41 -0.40 2.93
N GLY A 316 -13.66 -0.72 2.64
CA GLY A 316 -14.71 0.27 2.38
C GLY A 316 -14.99 1.16 3.58
N ALA A 317 -15.04 0.58 4.78
CA ALA A 317 -15.20 1.33 6.03
C ALA A 317 -14.02 2.28 6.27
N GLN A 318 -12.78 1.78 6.12
CA GLN A 318 -11.59 2.61 6.27
C GLN A 318 -11.50 3.71 5.22
N LEU A 319 -11.95 3.46 3.98
CA LEU A 319 -12.02 4.49 2.93
C LEU A 319 -12.91 5.65 3.38
N GLN A 320 -14.12 5.36 3.88
CA GLN A 320 -15.06 6.37 4.35
C GLN A 320 -14.56 7.08 5.62
N ARG A 321 -13.91 6.35 6.53
CA ARG A 321 -13.37 6.89 7.79
C ARG A 321 -11.99 7.54 7.64
N GLY A 322 -11.47 7.66 6.41
CA GLY A 322 -10.15 8.24 6.15
C GLY A 322 -9.00 7.47 6.84
N GLN A 323 -9.17 6.17 7.01
CA GLN A 323 -8.27 5.24 7.69
C GLN A 323 -8.05 5.55 9.18
N ARG A 324 -9.08 6.09 9.85
CA ARG A 324 -9.03 6.46 11.27
C ARG A 324 -9.86 5.53 12.17
N ALA A 325 -10.57 4.57 11.58
CA ALA A 325 -11.37 3.62 12.35
C ALA A 325 -10.48 2.49 12.87
N HIS A 326 -10.79 2.01 14.07
CA HIS A 326 -10.24 0.77 14.60
C HIS A 326 -11.07 -0.40 14.05
N VAL A 327 -10.50 -1.14 13.09
CA VAL A 327 -11.18 -2.25 12.42
C VAL A 327 -10.42 -3.55 12.61
N ALA A 328 -11.13 -4.66 12.77
CA ALA A 328 -10.53 -5.98 12.98
C ALA A 328 -11.16 -7.04 12.07
N LEU A 329 -10.43 -8.12 11.82
CA LEU A 329 -10.90 -9.26 11.04
C LEU A 329 -10.89 -10.55 11.87
N ALA A 330 -12.06 -11.15 12.04
CA ALA A 330 -12.23 -12.49 12.58
C ALA A 330 -12.48 -13.49 11.46
N ALA A 331 -11.50 -14.36 11.20
CA ALA A 331 -11.60 -15.39 10.16
C ALA A 331 -10.65 -16.57 10.44
N GLY A 332 -11.05 -17.76 10.00
CA GLY A 332 -10.21 -18.95 9.99
C GLY A 332 -9.26 -18.94 8.80
N VAL A 333 -7.95 -19.09 9.06
CA VAL A 333 -6.90 -19.13 8.03
C VAL A 333 -5.97 -20.33 8.27
N GLY A 334 -5.37 -20.83 7.20
CA GLY A 334 -4.32 -21.83 7.29
C GLY A 334 -2.96 -21.21 7.62
N THR A 335 -1.97 -22.07 7.83
CA THR A 335 -0.55 -21.65 7.93
C THR A 335 0.02 -21.15 6.59
N ASP A 336 -0.70 -21.39 5.50
CA ASP A 336 -0.37 -21.04 4.11
C ASP A 336 -0.94 -19.68 3.65
N LEU A 337 -1.47 -18.85 4.55
CA LEU A 337 -1.96 -17.50 4.20
C LEU A 337 -0.83 -16.72 3.48
N PRO A 338 -1.04 -16.28 2.22
CA PRO A 338 0.00 -15.60 1.46
C PRO A 338 0.49 -14.34 2.19
N PRO A 339 1.81 -14.11 2.29
CA PRO A 339 2.34 -12.90 2.93
C PRO A 339 1.80 -11.60 2.32
N GLY A 340 1.52 -11.58 1.01
CA GLY A 340 0.90 -10.43 0.35
C GLY A 340 -0.51 -10.12 0.87
N CYS A 341 -1.32 -11.15 1.17
CA CYS A 341 -2.65 -10.97 1.77
C CYS A 341 -2.53 -10.38 3.18
N ALA A 342 -1.59 -10.88 3.99
CA ALA A 342 -1.35 -10.34 5.34
C ALA A 342 -0.84 -8.88 5.30
N ALA A 343 0.07 -8.57 4.39
CA ALA A 343 0.58 -7.21 4.19
C ALA A 343 -0.54 -6.26 3.72
N GLN A 344 -1.45 -6.72 2.87
CA GLN A 344 -2.58 -5.93 2.40
C GLN A 344 -3.62 -5.66 3.51
N LEU A 345 -3.85 -6.60 4.43
CA LEU A 345 -4.65 -6.35 5.63
C LEU A 345 -4.03 -5.25 6.51
N GLN A 346 -2.70 -5.28 6.70
CA GLN A 346 -1.97 -4.23 7.43
C GLN A 346 -2.04 -2.88 6.72
N LEU A 347 -1.94 -2.86 5.38
CA LEU A 347 -2.08 -1.66 4.56
C LEU A 347 -3.46 -0.99 4.77
N TYR A 348 -4.49 -1.79 5.00
CA TYR A 348 -5.85 -1.32 5.28
C TYR A 348 -6.04 -0.87 6.73
N GLY A 349 -5.04 -1.06 7.61
CA GLY A 349 -5.15 -0.79 9.03
C GLY A 349 -6.06 -1.78 9.76
N VAL A 350 -6.11 -3.03 9.28
CA VAL A 350 -6.93 -4.10 9.89
C VAL A 350 -6.14 -4.79 11.00
N ASP A 351 -6.71 -4.84 12.20
CA ASP A 351 -6.24 -5.71 13.27
C ASP A 351 -6.55 -7.18 12.91
N THR A 352 -5.51 -8.01 12.96
CA THR A 352 -5.55 -9.43 12.62
C THR A 352 -5.40 -10.34 13.83
N GLY A 353 -5.46 -9.79 15.05
CA GLY A 353 -5.39 -10.55 16.31
C GLY A 353 -6.51 -11.58 16.48
N ALA A 354 -7.65 -11.38 15.81
CA ALA A 354 -8.78 -12.31 15.81
C ALA A 354 -8.74 -13.36 14.68
N LEU A 355 -7.64 -13.46 13.92
CA LEU A 355 -7.45 -14.54 12.95
C LEU A 355 -7.16 -15.87 13.65
N VAL A 356 -8.00 -16.87 13.39
CA VAL A 356 -7.82 -18.22 13.92
C VAL A 356 -6.95 -19.03 12.95
N ARG A 357 -5.75 -19.43 13.40
CA ARG A 357 -4.81 -20.21 12.58
C ARG A 357 -5.01 -21.70 12.78
N HIS A 358 -5.42 -22.40 11.74
CA HIS A 358 -5.55 -23.86 11.73
C HIS A 358 -4.23 -24.50 11.30
N GLN A 359 -3.55 -25.22 12.21
CA GLN A 359 -2.22 -25.79 11.95
C GLN A 359 -2.21 -26.76 10.76
N ASP A 360 -3.25 -27.59 10.64
CA ASP A 360 -3.42 -28.59 9.56
C ASP A 360 -4.37 -28.11 8.44
N GLY A 361 -4.89 -26.87 8.54
CA GLY A 361 -5.85 -26.30 7.60
C GLY A 361 -5.18 -25.47 6.50
N LYS A 362 -5.85 -25.38 5.34
CA LYS A 362 -5.45 -24.48 4.24
C LYS A 362 -6.30 -23.22 4.25
N SER A 363 -5.72 -22.07 3.97
CA SER A 363 -6.47 -20.83 3.86
C SER A 363 -7.52 -20.97 2.76
N PRO A 364 -8.80 -20.62 3.02
CA PRO A 364 -9.87 -20.74 2.03
C PRO A 364 -9.49 -20.07 0.73
N ARG A 365 -9.58 -20.79 -0.38
CA ARG A 365 -9.14 -20.30 -1.69
C ARG A 365 -10.14 -20.66 -2.77
N ALA A 366 -10.45 -19.71 -3.64
CA ALA A 366 -11.40 -19.90 -4.72
C ALA A 366 -10.89 -19.32 -6.04
N TRP A 367 -11.22 -19.98 -7.14
CA TRP A 367 -11.13 -19.37 -8.47
C TRP A 367 -12.30 -18.42 -8.65
N GLN A 368 -12.03 -17.20 -9.10
CA GLN A 368 -13.05 -16.26 -9.57
C GLN A 368 -12.96 -16.19 -11.10
N LEU A 369 -13.83 -16.93 -11.80
CA LEU A 369 -13.88 -16.92 -13.25
C LEU A 369 -14.85 -15.84 -13.72
N MET A 370 -14.36 -14.89 -14.50
CA MET A 370 -15.15 -13.79 -15.04
C MET A 370 -15.49 -14.00 -16.51
N GLU A 371 -16.78 -14.05 -16.81
CA GLU A 371 -17.33 -14.20 -18.15
C GLU A 371 -17.37 -12.87 -18.91
N LEU A 372 -17.53 -12.94 -20.24
CA LEU A 372 -17.62 -11.77 -21.12
C LEU A 372 -18.85 -10.90 -20.80
N ASP A 373 -19.93 -11.53 -20.34
CA ASP A 373 -21.17 -10.84 -19.93
C ASP A 373 -21.11 -10.27 -18.50
N GLY A 374 -19.94 -10.34 -17.86
CA GLY A 374 -19.69 -9.84 -16.51
C GLY A 374 -20.12 -10.80 -15.40
N ARG A 375 -20.61 -12.00 -15.73
CA ARG A 375 -20.94 -13.02 -14.72
C ARG A 375 -19.68 -13.56 -14.07
N ARG A 376 -19.77 -13.86 -12.77
CA ARG A 376 -18.68 -14.44 -11.98
C ARG A 376 -19.06 -15.86 -11.55
N HIS A 377 -18.16 -16.81 -11.79
CA HIS A 377 -18.26 -18.18 -11.27
C HIS A 377 -17.16 -18.40 -10.24
N GLU A 378 -17.58 -18.78 -9.03
CA GLU A 378 -16.64 -19.08 -7.95
C GLU A 378 -16.46 -20.60 -7.80
N ILE A 379 -15.22 -21.06 -7.77
CA ILE A 379 -14.89 -22.48 -7.63
C ILE A 379 -13.88 -22.68 -6.50
N TRP A 380 -14.31 -23.31 -5.41
CA TRP A 380 -13.46 -23.62 -4.26
C TRP A 380 -12.31 -24.56 -4.62
N ARG A 381 -11.10 -24.20 -4.18
CA ARG A 381 -9.85 -24.95 -4.42
C ARG A 381 -9.38 -25.75 -3.20
N THR A 382 -9.82 -25.35 -2.03
CA THR A 382 -9.44 -25.99 -0.76
C THR A 382 -10.66 -26.66 -0.15
N PRO A 383 -10.51 -27.84 0.49
CA PRO A 383 -11.54 -28.30 1.41
C PRO A 383 -11.80 -27.20 2.44
N PHE A 384 -13.06 -26.99 2.78
CA PHE A 384 -13.50 -25.83 3.57
C PHE A 384 -12.76 -25.80 4.92
N THR A 385 -11.86 -24.83 5.09
CA THR A 385 -11.34 -24.50 6.42
C THR A 385 -12.43 -23.74 7.15
N PRO A 386 -12.85 -24.19 8.34
CA PRO A 386 -13.89 -23.51 9.10
C PRO A 386 -13.51 -22.04 9.29
N GLN A 387 -14.35 -21.13 8.80
CA GLN A 387 -14.14 -19.69 9.00
C GLN A 387 -14.80 -19.28 10.31
N LEU A 388 -16.11 -19.14 10.26
CA LEU A 388 -17.05 -19.16 11.38
C LEU A 388 -18.25 -19.99 10.93
N ASP A 389 -18.91 -20.67 11.86
CA ASP A 389 -20.21 -21.29 11.60
C ASP A 389 -21.27 -20.18 11.55
N PRO A 390 -21.87 -19.86 10.39
CA PRO A 390 -22.87 -18.79 10.27
C PRO A 390 -24.24 -19.27 10.77
N SER A 391 -24.28 -19.84 11.97
CA SER A 391 -25.50 -20.33 12.59
C SER A 391 -26.36 -19.16 13.08
N LEU A 392 -27.67 -19.40 13.21
CA LEU A 392 -28.57 -18.43 13.84
C LEU A 392 -28.17 -18.15 15.29
N GLU A 393 -27.56 -19.12 15.96
CA GLU A 393 -27.03 -18.98 17.33
C GLU A 393 -25.90 -17.95 17.37
N LEU A 394 -24.91 -18.07 16.47
CA LEU A 394 -23.83 -17.08 16.37
C LEU A 394 -24.36 -15.68 16.04
N LEU A 395 -25.32 -15.57 15.10
CA LEU A 395 -25.92 -14.27 14.76
C LEU A 395 -26.68 -13.65 15.95
N ALA A 396 -27.37 -14.46 16.74
CA ALA A 396 -28.03 -13.99 17.95
C ALA A 396 -27.02 -13.51 19.01
N GLU A 397 -25.90 -14.22 19.18
CA GLU A 397 -24.81 -13.80 20.07
C GLU A 397 -24.16 -12.50 19.60
N LEU A 398 -23.86 -12.37 18.30
CA LEU A 398 -23.32 -11.15 17.71
C LEU A 398 -24.28 -9.98 17.86
N ARG A 399 -25.59 -10.20 17.68
CA ARG A 399 -26.62 -9.18 17.92
C ARG A 399 -26.68 -8.75 19.38
N ALA A 400 -26.63 -9.69 20.31
CA ALA A 400 -26.61 -9.37 21.75
C ALA A 400 -25.35 -8.56 22.11
N ALA A 401 -24.19 -8.96 21.60
CA ALA A 401 -22.92 -8.24 21.79
C ALA A 401 -22.97 -6.83 21.19
N ALA A 402 -23.42 -6.69 19.95
CA ALA A 402 -23.56 -5.40 19.27
C ALA A 402 -24.54 -4.48 20.04
N ALA A 403 -25.70 -5.00 20.45
CA ALA A 403 -26.68 -4.23 21.22
C ALA A 403 -26.11 -3.69 22.53
N SER A 404 -25.22 -4.43 23.21
CA SER A 404 -24.59 -3.99 24.47
C SER A 404 -23.70 -2.75 24.32
N VAL A 405 -23.25 -2.45 23.09
CA VAL A 405 -22.40 -1.29 22.75
C VAL A 405 -23.07 -0.35 21.74
N SER A 406 -24.39 -0.48 21.53
CA SER A 406 -25.14 0.27 20.50
C SER A 406 -24.58 0.11 19.06
N GLY A 407 -23.96 -1.04 18.79
CA GLY A 407 -23.47 -1.42 17.47
C GLY A 407 -24.56 -1.99 16.56
N LEU A 408 -24.19 -2.26 15.31
CA LEU A 408 -25.07 -2.80 14.27
C LEU A 408 -24.58 -4.17 13.79
N VAL A 409 -25.49 -5.08 13.51
CA VAL A 409 -25.21 -6.33 12.81
C VAL A 409 -25.63 -6.23 11.35
N CYS A 410 -24.67 -6.45 10.45
CA CYS A 410 -24.91 -6.49 9.03
C CYS A 410 -24.64 -7.88 8.47
N ALA A 411 -25.53 -8.38 7.61
CA ALA A 411 -25.27 -9.57 6.82
C ALA A 411 -25.30 -9.26 5.32
N GLU A 412 -24.32 -9.84 4.63
CA GLU A 412 -24.25 -9.90 3.17
C GLU A 412 -24.43 -11.35 2.74
N THR A 413 -25.18 -11.54 1.65
CA THR A 413 -25.31 -12.84 1.02
C THR A 413 -24.06 -13.17 0.21
N PHE A 414 -23.58 -14.39 0.38
CA PHE A 414 -22.43 -14.91 -0.35
C PHE A 414 -22.79 -15.40 -1.75
N ALA A 415 -23.94 -16.05 -1.88
CA ALA A 415 -24.45 -16.60 -3.14
C ALA A 415 -25.98 -16.56 -3.19
N ALA A 416 -26.53 -16.74 -4.39
CA ALA A 416 -27.96 -16.92 -4.58
C ALA A 416 -28.46 -18.17 -3.85
N ALA A 417 -29.65 -18.08 -3.24
CA ALA A 417 -30.34 -19.22 -2.65
C ALA A 417 -30.74 -20.23 -3.72
N ASP A 418 -30.59 -21.53 -3.42
CA ASP A 418 -30.98 -22.59 -4.34
C ASP A 418 -32.50 -22.75 -4.48
N ALA A 419 -33.24 -22.32 -3.47
CA ALA A 419 -34.70 -22.33 -3.43
C ALA A 419 -35.22 -21.05 -2.74
N VAL A 420 -36.54 -20.82 -2.88
CA VAL A 420 -37.23 -19.79 -2.11
C VAL A 420 -37.03 -20.08 -0.62
N VAL A 421 -36.61 -19.07 0.13
CA VAL A 421 -36.43 -19.18 1.58
C VAL A 421 -37.81 -19.16 2.24
N PRO A 422 -38.16 -20.16 3.07
CA PRO A 422 -39.44 -20.18 3.77
C PRO A 422 -39.64 -18.90 4.61
N PRO A 423 -40.85 -18.32 4.66
CA PRO A 423 -41.09 -17.08 5.40
C PRO A 423 -40.71 -17.14 6.90
N ALA A 424 -40.83 -18.32 7.52
CA ALA A 424 -40.43 -18.52 8.92
C ALA A 424 -38.91 -18.41 9.09
N ASP A 425 -38.14 -19.04 8.21
CA ASP A 425 -36.68 -19.03 8.24
C ASP A 425 -36.14 -17.63 7.86
N LEU A 426 -36.77 -16.99 6.87
CA LEU A 426 -36.45 -15.62 6.49
C LEU A 426 -36.65 -14.68 7.68
N ARG A 427 -37.77 -14.81 8.40
CA ARG A 427 -38.04 -14.01 9.60
C ARG A 427 -37.02 -14.30 10.70
N ALA A 428 -36.75 -15.57 10.99
CA ALA A 428 -35.80 -15.97 12.01
C ALA A 428 -34.40 -15.38 11.77
N PHE A 429 -33.96 -15.34 10.50
CA PHE A 429 -32.69 -14.75 10.10
C PHE A 429 -32.72 -13.22 10.12
N MET A 430 -33.71 -12.57 9.51
CA MET A 430 -33.80 -11.11 9.40
C MET A 430 -33.95 -10.44 10.77
N GLN A 431 -34.62 -11.09 11.72
CA GLN A 431 -34.72 -10.62 13.10
C GLN A 431 -33.39 -10.60 13.85
N GLN A 432 -32.32 -11.17 13.29
CA GLN A 432 -30.97 -11.05 13.87
C GLN A 432 -30.19 -9.86 13.31
N LEU A 433 -30.68 -9.19 12.27
CA LEU A 433 -29.93 -8.17 11.54
C LEU A 433 -30.47 -6.75 11.78
N ASP A 434 -29.58 -5.78 11.75
CA ASP A 434 -29.94 -4.36 11.60
C ASP A 434 -29.90 -3.98 10.12
N VAL A 435 -28.85 -4.41 9.43
CA VAL A 435 -28.63 -4.14 8.01
C VAL A 435 -28.57 -5.45 7.23
N PHE A 436 -29.37 -5.55 6.17
CA PHE A 436 -29.27 -6.65 5.20
C PHE A 436 -28.83 -6.08 3.85
N SER A 437 -27.74 -6.62 3.28
CA SER A 437 -27.12 -6.10 2.05
C SER A 437 -27.02 -7.17 0.95
N PRO A 438 -28.14 -7.57 0.32
CA PRO A 438 -28.13 -8.48 -0.82
C PRO A 438 -27.88 -7.71 -2.14
N ASN A 439 -27.42 -8.41 -3.18
CA ASN A 439 -27.62 -7.93 -4.55
C ASN A 439 -28.99 -8.34 -5.11
N GLU A 440 -29.40 -7.79 -6.25
CA GLU A 440 -30.72 -8.09 -6.83
C GLU A 440 -30.94 -9.58 -7.12
N ALA A 441 -29.92 -10.30 -7.58
CA ALA A 441 -30.04 -11.72 -7.89
C ALA A 441 -30.16 -12.58 -6.61
N GLU A 442 -29.39 -12.24 -5.58
CA GLU A 442 -29.45 -12.85 -4.24
C GLU A 442 -30.83 -12.62 -3.62
N ALA A 443 -31.28 -11.36 -3.56
CA ALA A 443 -32.60 -10.99 -3.07
C ALA A 443 -33.73 -11.71 -3.82
N ALA A 444 -33.69 -11.69 -5.15
CA ALA A 444 -34.68 -12.36 -5.98
C ALA A 444 -34.68 -13.88 -5.79
N SER A 445 -33.50 -14.49 -5.63
CA SER A 445 -33.41 -15.94 -5.40
C SER A 445 -34.05 -16.38 -4.09
N MET A 446 -33.91 -15.58 -3.03
CA MET A 446 -34.53 -15.86 -1.73
C MET A 446 -36.05 -15.74 -1.78
N LEU A 447 -36.59 -14.81 -2.59
CA LEU A 447 -38.03 -14.52 -2.63
C LEU A 447 -38.78 -15.32 -3.71
N TYR A 448 -38.13 -15.59 -4.84
CA TYR A 448 -38.76 -16.15 -6.05
C TYR A 448 -38.07 -17.42 -6.56
N GLY A 449 -36.96 -17.83 -5.95
CA GLY A 449 -36.16 -18.97 -6.36
C GLY A 449 -35.12 -18.60 -7.43
N ARG A 450 -34.17 -19.49 -7.65
CA ARG A 450 -33.06 -19.27 -8.57
C ARG A 450 -33.53 -19.28 -10.03
N SER A 451 -33.28 -18.18 -10.73
CA SER A 451 -33.51 -18.10 -12.18
C SER A 451 -32.25 -18.44 -12.98
N PRO A 452 -32.38 -19.03 -14.19
CA PRO A 452 -31.26 -19.18 -15.11
C PRO A 452 -30.57 -17.83 -15.32
N GLY A 453 -29.24 -17.81 -15.31
CA GLY A 453 -28.53 -16.56 -15.50
C GLY A 453 -28.42 -15.67 -14.26
N GLY A 454 -29.13 -15.97 -13.16
CA GLY A 454 -29.36 -14.99 -12.10
C GLY A 454 -30.33 -13.88 -12.54
N ALA A 455 -31.21 -14.18 -13.50
CA ALA A 455 -32.21 -13.22 -13.96
C ALA A 455 -33.12 -12.78 -12.80
N VAL A 456 -33.40 -11.49 -12.75
CA VAL A 456 -34.28 -10.89 -11.74
C VAL A 456 -35.60 -10.60 -12.43
N PRO A 457 -36.76 -10.95 -11.85
CA PRO A 457 -38.06 -10.70 -12.47
C PRO A 457 -38.21 -9.23 -12.90
N GLU A 458 -38.72 -8.98 -14.10
CA GLU A 458 -38.79 -7.63 -14.69
C GLU A 458 -39.57 -6.64 -13.79
N ALA A 459 -40.65 -7.11 -13.16
CA ALA A 459 -41.40 -6.31 -12.20
C ALA A 459 -40.52 -5.87 -11.01
N ALA A 460 -39.69 -6.77 -10.48
CA ALA A 460 -38.77 -6.49 -9.38
C ALA A 460 -37.59 -5.59 -9.81
N ARG A 461 -37.11 -5.71 -11.05
CA ARG A 461 -36.09 -4.79 -11.61
C ARG A 461 -36.59 -3.35 -11.72
N ARG A 462 -37.84 -3.18 -12.18
CA ARG A 462 -38.51 -1.88 -12.33
C ARG A 462 -38.85 -1.25 -10.99
N GLU A 463 -39.31 -2.06 -10.05
CA GLU A 463 -39.76 -1.66 -8.72
C GLU A 463 -38.90 -2.33 -7.63
N PRO A 464 -37.71 -1.78 -7.32
CA PRO A 464 -36.76 -2.39 -6.39
C PRO A 464 -37.30 -2.60 -4.97
N ARG A 465 -38.37 -1.89 -4.60
CA ARG A 465 -39.10 -2.08 -3.35
C ARG A 465 -39.55 -3.53 -3.15
N ARG A 466 -39.88 -4.23 -4.24
CA ARG A 466 -40.20 -5.68 -4.21
C ARG A 466 -39.04 -6.57 -3.73
N LEU A 467 -37.81 -6.06 -3.78
CA LEU A 467 -36.59 -6.73 -3.34
C LEU A 467 -36.04 -6.19 -2.00
N THR A 468 -36.74 -5.25 -1.35
CA THR A 468 -36.33 -4.67 -0.06
C THR A 468 -37.42 -4.82 0.99
N GLU A 469 -38.68 -4.54 0.66
CA GLU A 469 -39.82 -4.57 1.58
C GLU A 469 -40.02 -5.92 2.26
N PRO A 470 -39.96 -7.08 1.56
CA PRO A 470 -40.13 -8.37 2.22
C PRO A 470 -39.09 -8.66 3.31
N PHE A 471 -37.86 -8.15 3.17
CA PHE A 471 -36.80 -8.33 4.17
C PHE A 471 -36.98 -7.40 5.37
N LEU A 472 -37.49 -6.19 5.14
CA LEU A 472 -37.87 -5.25 6.20
C LEU A 472 -39.06 -5.80 7.01
N GLU A 473 -40.09 -6.31 6.32
CA GLU A 473 -41.24 -6.97 6.95
C GLU A 473 -40.86 -8.24 7.72
N ALA A 474 -39.82 -8.95 7.25
CA ALA A 474 -39.28 -10.12 7.93
C ALA A 474 -38.44 -9.77 9.17
N GLY A 475 -37.98 -8.53 9.34
CA GLY A 475 -37.38 -8.07 10.59
C GLY A 475 -36.10 -7.25 10.49
N ALA A 476 -35.53 -7.05 9.29
CA ALA A 476 -34.37 -6.19 9.14
C ALA A 476 -34.76 -4.71 9.32
N SER A 477 -33.92 -3.92 9.99
CA SER A 477 -34.18 -2.48 10.19
C SER A 477 -33.90 -1.66 8.92
N LEU A 478 -32.97 -2.15 8.10
CA LEU A 478 -32.49 -1.48 6.91
C LEU A 478 -32.05 -2.50 5.85
N VAL A 479 -32.37 -2.22 4.59
CA VAL A 479 -31.87 -2.98 3.43
C VAL A 479 -31.06 -2.08 2.51
N LEU A 480 -29.83 -2.51 2.21
CA LEU A 480 -28.95 -1.95 1.18
C LEU A 480 -28.95 -2.91 -0.03
N LEU A 481 -29.85 -2.69 -0.97
CA LEU A 481 -29.93 -3.51 -2.18
C LEU A 481 -28.86 -3.06 -3.19
N ARG A 482 -27.89 -3.94 -3.47
CA ARG A 482 -26.80 -3.71 -4.43
C ARG A 482 -27.24 -4.06 -5.85
N ARG A 483 -27.07 -3.14 -6.79
CA ARG A 483 -27.58 -3.25 -8.17
C ARG A 483 -26.50 -3.09 -9.23
N GLY A 484 -25.26 -3.44 -8.89
CA GLY A 484 -24.10 -3.37 -9.78
C GLY A 484 -24.00 -2.02 -10.49
N PRO A 485 -24.05 -1.97 -11.85
CA PRO A 485 -23.95 -0.72 -12.60
C PRO A 485 -25.12 0.26 -12.38
N LEU A 486 -26.23 -0.18 -11.77
CA LEU A 486 -27.35 0.68 -11.41
C LEU A 486 -27.18 1.35 -10.03
N GLY A 487 -26.10 1.06 -9.31
CA GLY A 487 -25.79 1.60 -7.99
C GLY A 487 -26.47 0.84 -6.85
N VAL A 488 -27.09 1.55 -5.90
CA VAL A 488 -27.75 0.95 -4.73
C VAL A 488 -29.16 1.50 -4.51
N VAL A 489 -29.99 0.72 -3.83
CA VAL A 489 -31.24 1.19 -3.23
C VAL A 489 -31.17 1.00 -1.73
N VAL A 490 -31.49 2.06 -0.98
CA VAL A 490 -31.49 2.06 0.50
C VAL A 490 -32.91 2.25 0.99
N GLN A 491 -33.39 1.37 1.86
CA GLN A 491 -34.70 1.48 2.51
C GLN A 491 -34.60 1.09 3.97
N SER A 492 -35.31 1.81 4.85
CA SER A 492 -35.35 1.53 6.29
C SER A 492 -36.78 1.50 6.78
N THR A 493 -37.05 0.73 7.84
CA THR A 493 -38.34 0.72 8.55
C THR A 493 -38.70 2.08 9.17
N THR A 494 -37.71 2.92 9.44
CA THR A 494 -37.89 4.25 10.08
C THR A 494 -38.16 5.38 9.07
N SER A 495 -38.02 5.12 7.77
CA SER A 495 -38.23 6.10 6.71
C SER A 495 -39.17 5.54 5.66
N ALA A 496 -40.29 6.24 5.42
CA ALA A 496 -41.21 5.88 4.33
C ALA A 496 -40.57 6.02 2.93
N ALA A 497 -39.52 6.84 2.81
CA ALA A 497 -38.80 7.04 1.56
C ALA A 497 -37.68 6.00 1.40
N ALA A 498 -37.74 5.25 0.30
CA ALA A 498 -36.59 4.51 -0.24
C ALA A 498 -35.80 5.43 -1.18
N TRP A 499 -34.48 5.27 -1.20
CA TRP A 499 -33.56 6.09 -1.99
C TRP A 499 -32.85 5.23 -3.01
N ARG A 500 -32.79 5.71 -4.25
CA ARG A 500 -31.98 5.15 -5.33
C ARG A 500 -30.78 6.04 -5.55
N LEU A 501 -29.59 5.45 -5.49
CA LEU A 501 -28.33 6.12 -5.70
C LEU A 501 -27.62 5.44 -6.88
N PRO A 502 -27.37 6.18 -7.98
CA PRO A 502 -26.75 5.58 -9.16
C PRO A 502 -25.28 5.24 -8.91
N ALA A 503 -24.74 4.27 -9.65
CA ALA A 503 -23.31 4.07 -9.69
C ALA A 503 -22.60 5.35 -10.21
N PHE A 504 -21.37 5.58 -9.77
CA PHE A 504 -20.60 6.72 -10.24
C PHE A 504 -20.34 6.60 -11.75
N ALA A 505 -20.79 7.57 -12.53
CA ALA A 505 -20.77 7.50 -14.00
C ALA A 505 -19.35 7.40 -14.60
N GLY A 506 -18.33 7.90 -13.89
CA GLY A 506 -16.93 7.84 -14.32
C GLY A 506 -16.21 6.53 -14.03
N THR A 507 -16.91 5.50 -13.53
CA THR A 507 -16.28 4.24 -13.12
C THR A 507 -15.74 3.48 -14.33
N ARG A 508 -14.44 3.17 -14.33
CA ARG A 508 -13.84 2.25 -15.32
C ARG A 508 -13.74 0.84 -14.74
N VAL A 509 -14.73 0.00 -15.02
CA VAL A 509 -14.78 -1.37 -14.48
C VAL A 509 -13.64 -2.22 -15.07
N VAL A 510 -12.73 -2.64 -14.20
CA VAL A 510 -11.67 -3.61 -14.44
C VAL A 510 -12.07 -4.97 -13.88
N ASP A 511 -12.56 -5.00 -12.65
CA ASP A 511 -12.98 -6.22 -11.95
C ASP A 511 -14.06 -5.90 -10.89
N PRO A 512 -15.28 -6.46 -10.97
CA PRO A 512 -16.35 -6.23 -10.02
C PRO A 512 -16.18 -7.03 -8.70
N THR A 513 -15.16 -7.88 -8.58
CA THR A 513 -14.90 -8.68 -7.37
C THR A 513 -14.74 -7.77 -6.16
N GLY A 514 -15.48 -8.07 -5.09
CA GLY A 514 -15.46 -7.31 -3.85
C GLY A 514 -16.15 -5.94 -3.85
N CYS A 515 -16.66 -5.47 -4.99
CA CYS A 515 -17.35 -4.17 -5.05
C CYS A 515 -18.53 -4.11 -4.08
N GLY A 516 -19.33 -5.18 -3.99
CA GLY A 516 -20.47 -5.25 -3.07
C GLY A 516 -20.07 -5.15 -1.60
N ASN A 517 -19.04 -5.90 -1.20
CA ASN A 517 -18.54 -5.92 0.17
C ASN A 517 -17.94 -4.56 0.55
N ALA A 518 -17.19 -3.92 -0.36
CA ALA A 518 -16.71 -2.55 -0.18
C ALA A 518 -17.85 -1.54 -0.03
N ALA A 519 -18.93 -1.72 -0.81
CA ALA A 519 -20.14 -0.92 -0.69
C ALA A 519 -20.73 -1.00 0.73
N CYS A 520 -20.88 -2.23 1.23
CA CYS A 520 -21.41 -2.51 2.56
C CYS A 520 -20.54 -1.90 3.67
N GLY A 521 -19.24 -2.09 3.60
CA GLY A 521 -18.31 -1.50 4.57
C GLY A 521 -18.35 0.02 4.62
N ALA A 522 -18.33 0.69 3.46
CA ALA A 522 -18.41 2.15 3.39
C ALA A 522 -19.77 2.67 3.87
N PHE A 523 -20.85 1.94 3.58
CA PHE A 523 -22.19 2.23 4.07
C PHE A 523 -22.27 2.18 5.60
N LEU A 524 -21.75 1.10 6.20
CA LEU A 524 -21.74 0.92 7.66
C LEU A 524 -20.84 1.94 8.35
N GLY A 525 -19.66 2.23 7.77
CA GLY A 525 -18.77 3.29 8.27
C GLY A 525 -19.47 4.66 8.29
N ALA A 526 -20.24 4.97 7.26
CA ALA A 526 -21.02 6.20 7.20
C ALA A 526 -22.18 6.23 8.22
N LEU A 527 -22.91 5.12 8.40
CA LEU A 527 -23.95 5.03 9.43
C LEU A 527 -23.37 5.18 10.84
N ALA A 528 -22.25 4.52 11.13
CA ALA A 528 -21.53 4.65 12.41
C ALA A 528 -21.00 6.08 12.64
N ALA A 529 -20.73 6.82 11.55
CA ALA A 529 -20.38 8.24 11.59
C ALA A 529 -21.59 9.17 11.83
N GLY A 530 -22.82 8.64 11.89
CA GLY A 530 -24.05 9.41 12.00
C GLY A 530 -24.53 10.04 10.69
N GLU A 531 -24.02 9.59 9.54
CA GLU A 531 -24.48 10.09 8.24
C GLU A 531 -25.88 9.55 7.89
N GLY A 532 -26.67 10.37 7.18
CA GLY A 532 -27.99 9.98 6.71
C GLY A 532 -27.95 8.94 5.58
N LEU A 533 -29.08 8.26 5.35
CA LEU A 533 -29.21 7.14 4.39
C LEU A 533 -28.73 7.46 2.97
N THR A 534 -29.01 8.68 2.48
CA THR A 534 -28.56 9.10 1.15
C THR A 534 -27.04 9.25 1.10
N ALA A 535 -26.43 9.83 2.14
CA ALA A 535 -24.98 10.02 2.17
C ALA A 535 -24.25 8.69 2.37
N ALA A 536 -24.76 7.81 3.24
CA ALA A 536 -24.25 6.45 3.42
C ALA A 536 -24.37 5.61 2.15
N GLY A 537 -25.52 5.65 1.46
CA GLY A 537 -25.70 4.97 0.18
C GLY A 537 -24.76 5.49 -0.91
N ALA A 538 -24.39 6.78 -0.87
CA ALA A 538 -23.47 7.36 -1.83
C ALA A 538 -22.02 6.93 -1.55
N TRP A 539 -21.66 6.78 -0.27
CA TRP A 539 -20.39 6.17 0.14
C TRP A 539 -20.27 4.73 -0.35
N ALA A 540 -21.36 3.96 -0.30
CA ALA A 540 -21.40 2.62 -0.88
C ALA A 540 -21.06 2.64 -2.39
N CYS A 541 -21.67 3.55 -3.16
CA CYS A 541 -21.39 3.70 -4.59
C CYS A 541 -19.95 4.18 -4.86
N ALA A 542 -19.43 5.11 -4.05
CA ALA A 542 -18.07 5.63 -4.18
C ALA A 542 -17.02 4.53 -3.93
N ALA A 543 -17.15 3.80 -2.82
CA ALA A 543 -16.26 2.68 -2.50
C ALA A 543 -16.32 1.57 -3.56
N SER A 544 -17.53 1.21 -4.00
CA SER A 544 -17.72 0.24 -5.09
C SER A 544 -17.01 0.67 -6.37
N SER A 545 -17.09 1.94 -6.74
CA SER A 545 -16.49 2.44 -7.98
C SER A 545 -14.97 2.40 -7.97
N LEU A 546 -14.34 2.63 -6.82
CA LEU A 546 -12.89 2.58 -6.66
C LEU A 546 -12.39 1.12 -6.60
N MET A 547 -13.12 0.26 -5.91
CA MET A 547 -12.89 -1.19 -5.90
C MET A 547 -12.95 -1.74 -7.34
N ALA A 548 -13.96 -1.34 -8.12
CA ALA A 548 -14.17 -1.81 -9.49
C ALA A 548 -13.03 -1.46 -10.46
N GLU A 549 -12.24 -0.43 -10.17
CA GLU A 549 -11.16 0.06 -11.04
C GLU A 549 -9.83 -0.68 -10.86
N CYS A 550 -9.77 -1.61 -9.91
CA CYS A 550 -8.61 -2.44 -9.62
C CYS A 550 -8.95 -3.91 -9.90
N ARG A 551 -7.94 -4.76 -10.12
CA ARG A 551 -8.13 -6.22 -10.15
C ARG A 551 -8.04 -6.76 -8.72
N GLY A 552 -9.08 -7.46 -8.26
CA GLY A 552 -9.26 -7.78 -6.86
C GLY A 552 -9.34 -6.52 -5.99
N SER A 553 -8.76 -6.58 -4.79
CA SER A 553 -8.79 -5.45 -3.85
C SER A 553 -7.66 -4.43 -4.10
N PRO A 554 -7.90 -3.10 -3.96
CA PRO A 554 -6.90 -2.06 -4.20
C PRO A 554 -5.59 -2.25 -3.42
N GLN A 555 -4.45 -2.17 -4.10
CA GLN A 555 -3.12 -2.30 -3.49
C GLN A 555 -2.60 -0.97 -2.90
N VAL A 556 -3.51 -0.09 -2.47
CA VAL A 556 -3.22 1.21 -1.88
C VAL A 556 -3.99 1.39 -0.58
N ALA A 557 -3.42 2.15 0.35
CA ALA A 557 -4.06 2.46 1.63
C ALA A 557 -5.38 3.22 1.40
N PRO A 558 -6.51 2.80 2.03
CA PRO A 558 -7.81 3.46 1.86
C PRO A 558 -7.75 4.97 2.10
N GLY A 559 -6.98 5.42 3.10
CA GLY A 559 -6.85 6.84 3.44
C GLY A 559 -6.28 7.71 2.32
N LEU A 560 -5.48 7.14 1.40
CA LEU A 560 -4.94 7.88 0.24
C LEU A 560 -5.98 8.11 -0.86
N LEU A 561 -7.09 7.37 -0.82
CA LEU A 561 -8.19 7.50 -1.77
C LEU A 561 -9.36 8.30 -1.18
N ALA A 562 -9.26 8.78 0.06
CA ALA A 562 -10.36 9.42 0.78
C ALA A 562 -10.91 10.67 0.05
N ASP A 563 -10.03 11.55 -0.45
CA ASP A 563 -10.44 12.75 -1.18
C ASP A 563 -11.17 12.41 -2.48
N GLU A 564 -10.66 11.41 -3.20
CA GLU A 564 -11.28 10.92 -4.42
C GLU A 564 -12.63 10.26 -4.15
N ALA A 565 -12.72 9.45 -3.09
CA ALA A 565 -13.95 8.82 -2.67
C ALA A 565 -15.00 9.85 -2.24
N ALA A 566 -14.60 10.89 -1.50
CA ALA A 566 -15.49 12.00 -1.12
C ALA A 566 -16.01 12.76 -2.35
N ARG A 567 -15.16 12.98 -3.37
CA ARG A 567 -15.57 13.59 -4.64
C ARG A 567 -16.62 12.73 -5.36
N ARG A 568 -16.41 11.42 -5.46
CA ARG A 568 -17.37 10.49 -6.08
C ARG A 568 -18.66 10.40 -5.27
N GLN A 569 -18.56 10.38 -3.95
CA GLN A 569 -19.70 10.37 -3.04
C GLN A 569 -20.59 11.60 -3.24
N ALA A 570 -20.00 12.80 -3.27
CA ALA A 570 -20.75 14.04 -3.48
C ALA A 570 -21.48 14.05 -4.83
N ALA A 571 -20.85 13.53 -5.89
CA ALA A 571 -21.48 13.39 -7.20
C ALA A 571 -22.67 12.43 -7.18
N VAL A 572 -22.57 11.31 -6.44
CA VAL A 572 -23.66 10.35 -6.29
C VAL A 572 -24.81 10.91 -5.43
N VAL A 573 -24.51 11.63 -4.35
CA VAL A 573 -25.53 12.33 -3.54
C VAL A 573 -26.35 13.28 -4.40
N ALA A 574 -25.69 14.07 -5.26
CA ALA A 574 -26.37 15.01 -6.15
C ALA A 574 -27.30 14.32 -7.16
N ALA A 575 -27.06 13.04 -7.48
CA ALA A 575 -27.85 12.24 -8.40
C ALA A 575 -28.86 11.30 -7.70
N ALA A 576 -28.96 11.36 -6.36
CA ALA A 576 -29.87 10.50 -5.61
C ALA A 576 -31.33 10.87 -5.89
N THR A 577 -32.17 9.84 -6.05
CA THR A 577 -33.60 9.99 -6.35
C THR A 577 -34.42 9.19 -5.36
N ARG A 578 -35.64 9.65 -5.06
CA ARG A 578 -36.57 8.86 -4.26
C ARG A 578 -37.18 7.76 -5.12
N VAL A 579 -37.33 6.57 -4.54
CA VAL A 579 -38.10 5.48 -5.14
C VAL A 579 -39.55 5.68 -4.73
N SER A 580 -40.39 6.04 -5.71
CA SER A 580 -41.85 6.09 -5.55
C SER A 580 -42.40 4.76 -5.07
#